data_AF-A0A258BWT8-F1
#
_entry.id   AF-A0A258BWT8-F1
#
_cell.length_a   1.000
_cell.length_b   1.000
_cell.length_c   1.000
_cell.angle_alpha   90.00
_cell.angle_beta   90.00
_cell.angle_gamma   90.00
#
_symmetry.space_group_name_H-M   'P 1'
#
loop_
_entity.id
_entity.type
_entity.pdbx_description
1 polymer ?
#
loop_
_entity_poly.entity_id
_entity_poly.type
_entity_poly.pdbx_seq_one_letter_code
_entity_poly.pdbx_strand_id
1 'polypeptide(L)'
;NHVVFGIPTEEATMPHSGSATYSGLVFGIANSTGGADDRFYELAGTLDLSLNFGAGTWSGSVLANGTDRNSGGTRNFGTFGIAPGTITGTSLNATGLTYGGSGTVGEAFGYFFGPQGVEVGGAFSADFADPARSGYQLGIDGVFVSKRD
;
A
#
# COMPACT_ATOMS: atom_id res chain seq x y z
N ASN A 1 -9.50 -0.63 -12.38
CA ASN A 1 -9.01 -1.90 -11.80
C ASN A 1 -7.53 -2.02 -12.01
N HIS A 2 -6.78 -2.12 -10.91
CA HIS A 2 -5.38 -2.54 -10.93
C HIS A 2 -5.30 -3.95 -10.35
N VAL A 3 -4.42 -4.78 -10.91
CA VAL A 3 -4.20 -6.17 -10.48
C VAL A 3 -2.71 -6.40 -10.43
N VAL A 4 -2.24 -7.06 -9.38
CA VAL A 4 -0.86 -7.57 -9.29
C VAL A 4 -0.87 -9.06 -9.63
N PHE A 5 0.09 -9.50 -10.43
CA PHE A 5 0.28 -10.90 -10.78
C PHE A 5 1.77 -11.25 -10.76
N GLY A 6 2.09 -12.50 -10.48
CA GLY A 6 3.44 -13.04 -10.42
C GLY A 6 3.41 -14.55 -10.29
N ILE A 7 4.58 -15.20 -10.26
CA ILE A 7 4.68 -16.63 -9.96
C ILE A 7 4.52 -16.80 -8.45
N PRO A 8 3.46 -17.46 -7.95
CA PRO A 8 3.25 -17.61 -6.51
C PRO A 8 4.43 -18.31 -5.85
N THR A 9 4.84 -17.85 -4.66
CA THR A 9 5.81 -18.58 -3.85
C THR A 9 5.22 -19.92 -3.42
N GLU A 10 6.03 -20.98 -3.46
CA GLU A 10 5.67 -22.26 -2.86
C GLU A 10 5.78 -22.17 -1.33
N GLU A 11 4.73 -22.55 -0.61
CA GLU A 11 4.68 -22.44 0.86
C GLU A 11 5.86 -23.14 1.54
N ALA A 12 6.28 -24.31 1.04
CA ALA A 12 7.42 -25.06 1.55
C ALA A 12 8.76 -24.32 1.46
N THR A 13 8.83 -23.25 0.65
CA THR A 13 10.04 -22.43 0.46
C THR A 13 10.01 -21.14 1.26
N MET A 14 8.92 -20.86 2.00
CA MET A 14 8.80 -19.63 2.78
C MET A 14 9.84 -19.58 3.91
N PRO A 15 10.50 -18.43 4.14
CA PRO A 15 11.31 -18.25 5.33
C PRO A 15 10.45 -18.33 6.59
N HIS A 16 10.94 -19.07 7.59
CA HIS A 16 10.29 -19.19 8.91
C HIS A 16 11.07 -18.49 10.04
N SER A 17 12.17 -17.81 9.69
CA SER A 17 13.02 -17.09 10.63
C SER A 17 13.73 -15.93 9.93
N GLY A 18 14.30 -15.03 10.74
CA GLY A 18 14.97 -13.83 10.24
C GLY A 18 13.99 -12.72 9.84
N SER A 19 14.55 -11.68 9.24
CA SER A 19 13.82 -10.49 8.80
C SER A 19 14.32 -10.04 7.43
N ALA A 20 13.48 -9.34 6.68
CA ALA A 20 13.84 -8.73 5.41
C ALA A 20 13.10 -7.41 5.20
N THR A 21 13.70 -6.53 4.42
CA THR A 21 13.07 -5.33 3.89
C THR A 21 12.77 -5.52 2.41
N TYR A 22 11.73 -4.83 1.95
CA TYR A 22 11.35 -4.81 0.54
C TYR A 22 11.04 -3.37 0.13
N SER A 23 11.70 -2.87 -0.90
CA SER A 23 11.35 -1.60 -1.53
C SER A 23 10.66 -1.82 -2.87
N GLY A 24 9.72 -0.92 -3.19
CA GLY A 24 8.84 -1.12 -4.33
C GLY A 24 8.18 0.14 -4.88
N LEU A 25 7.33 -0.11 -5.86
CA LEU A 25 6.55 0.90 -6.56
C LEU A 25 5.07 0.76 -6.23
N VAL A 26 4.38 1.90 -6.22
CA VAL A 26 2.95 2.02 -5.98
C VAL A 26 2.30 2.65 -7.20
N PHE A 27 1.15 2.10 -7.60
CA PHE A 27 0.29 2.64 -8.65
C PHE A 27 -1.15 2.61 -8.18
N GLY A 28 -1.94 3.63 -8.53
CA GLY A 28 -3.31 3.69 -8.05
C GLY A 28 -4.10 4.86 -8.56
N ILE A 29 -5.20 5.13 -7.87
CA ILE A 29 -6.07 6.28 -8.10
C ILE A 29 -6.40 6.93 -6.77
N ALA A 30 -6.65 8.23 -6.81
CA ALA A 30 -7.27 8.93 -5.69
C ALA A 30 -8.43 9.79 -6.18
N ASN A 31 -9.38 10.03 -5.30
CA ASN A 31 -10.45 11.01 -5.51
C ASN A 31 -10.59 11.88 -4.26
N SER A 32 -10.83 13.17 -4.47
CA SER A 32 -11.21 14.10 -3.43
C SER A 32 -12.58 14.67 -3.79
N THR A 33 -13.61 14.14 -3.13
CA THR A 33 -15.02 14.28 -3.52
C THR A 33 -15.84 14.88 -2.39
N GLY A 34 -16.77 15.78 -2.71
CA GLY A 34 -17.60 16.47 -1.73
C GLY A 34 -18.38 17.67 -2.26
N GLY A 35 -18.29 17.98 -3.55
CA GLY A 35 -18.97 19.15 -4.12
C GLY A 35 -18.81 19.28 -5.63
N ALA A 36 -19.01 20.50 -6.15
CA ALA A 36 -18.94 20.76 -7.59
C ALA A 36 -17.53 20.63 -8.18
N ASP A 37 -16.49 20.74 -7.35
CA ASP A 37 -15.08 20.78 -7.76
C ASP A 37 -14.35 19.47 -7.44
N ASP A 38 -15.02 18.31 -7.59
CA ASP A 38 -14.43 17.00 -7.35
C ASP A 38 -13.15 16.77 -8.16
N ARG A 39 -12.17 16.10 -7.56
CA ARG A 39 -10.82 15.91 -8.12
C ARG A 39 -10.51 14.43 -8.21
N PHE A 40 -9.95 14.01 -9.35
CA PHE A 40 -9.54 12.63 -9.60
C PHE A 40 -8.08 12.60 -10.02
N TYR A 41 -7.30 11.71 -9.44
CA TYR A 41 -5.86 11.63 -9.59
C TYR A 41 -5.43 10.24 -10.05
N GLU A 42 -4.42 10.19 -10.90
CA GLU A 42 -3.59 8.99 -11.08
C GLU A 42 -2.47 9.03 -10.05
N LEU A 43 -2.26 7.92 -9.34
CA LEU A 43 -1.23 7.82 -8.31
C LEU A 43 -0.01 7.07 -8.81
N ALA A 44 1.15 7.59 -8.45
CA ALA A 44 2.43 6.91 -8.51
C ALA A 44 3.19 7.16 -7.20
N GLY A 45 3.98 6.18 -6.77
CA GLY A 45 4.61 6.24 -5.46
C GLY A 45 5.64 5.17 -5.22
N THR A 46 6.14 5.16 -3.99
CA THR A 46 7.06 4.14 -3.49
C THR A 46 6.50 3.50 -2.23
N LEU A 47 7.00 2.31 -1.94
CA LEU A 47 6.63 1.50 -0.78
C LEU A 47 7.91 0.95 -0.15
N ASP A 48 7.92 0.93 1.18
CA ASP A 48 8.88 0.17 1.97
C ASP A 48 8.12 -0.79 2.89
N LEU A 49 8.52 -2.07 2.90
CA LEU A 49 7.99 -3.08 3.81
C LEU A 49 9.10 -3.61 4.72
N SER A 50 8.73 -3.93 5.96
CA SER A 50 9.56 -4.64 6.93
C SER A 50 8.86 -5.91 7.36
N LEU A 51 9.50 -7.05 7.15
CA LEU A 51 8.98 -8.37 7.45
C LEU A 51 9.87 -9.05 8.48
N ASN A 52 9.26 -9.65 9.50
CA ASN A 52 9.91 -10.52 10.46
C ASN A 52 9.28 -11.91 10.37
N PHE A 53 9.96 -12.83 9.69
CA PHE A 53 9.49 -14.19 9.47
C PHE A 53 9.50 -15.03 10.75
N GLY A 54 10.42 -14.74 11.67
CA GLY A 54 10.47 -15.42 12.97
C GLY A 54 9.31 -15.02 13.89
N ALA A 55 8.86 -13.77 13.81
CA ALA A 55 7.69 -13.28 14.54
C ALA A 55 6.38 -13.47 13.76
N GLY A 56 6.44 -13.80 12.47
CA GLY A 56 5.28 -13.85 11.58
C GLY A 56 4.59 -12.51 11.42
N THR A 57 5.35 -11.40 11.38
CA THR A 57 4.80 -10.03 11.32
C THR A 57 5.32 -9.26 10.12
N TRP A 58 4.51 -8.31 9.66
CA TRP A 58 4.88 -7.36 8.61
C TRP A 58 4.34 -5.96 8.91
N SER A 59 5.02 -4.94 8.42
CA SER A 59 4.57 -3.54 8.46
C SER A 59 5.25 -2.77 7.32
N GLY A 60 4.99 -1.47 7.21
CA GLY A 60 5.60 -0.68 6.15
C GLY A 60 5.05 0.73 6.02
N SER A 61 5.33 1.34 4.88
CA SER A 61 4.81 2.65 4.50
C SER A 61 4.62 2.77 3.00
N VAL A 62 3.68 3.63 2.61
CA VAL A 62 3.38 3.99 1.22
C VAL A 62 3.52 5.50 1.09
N LEU A 63 4.38 5.96 0.18
CA LEU A 63 4.44 7.35 -0.25
C LEU A 63 3.66 7.50 -1.56
N ALA A 64 2.64 8.35 -1.57
CA ALA A 64 1.79 8.53 -2.76
C ALA A 64 1.83 9.98 -3.28
N ASN A 65 2.05 10.11 -4.59
CA ASN A 65 1.90 11.37 -5.31
C ASN A 65 0.86 11.18 -6.41
N GLY A 66 0.02 12.17 -6.64
CA GLY A 66 -0.99 12.11 -7.68
C GLY A 66 -0.90 13.22 -8.70
N THR A 67 -1.33 12.91 -9.91
CA THR A 67 -1.52 13.85 -11.01
C THR A 67 -3.01 13.97 -11.30
N ASP A 68 -3.55 15.19 -11.17
CA ASP A 68 -4.95 15.50 -11.44
C ASP A 68 -5.27 15.24 -12.91
N ARG A 69 -6.28 14.41 -13.18
CA ARG A 69 -6.63 13.95 -14.52
C ARG A 69 -7.20 15.05 -15.43
N ASN A 70 -7.75 16.10 -14.85
CA ASN A 70 -8.40 17.18 -15.60
C ASN A 70 -7.42 18.31 -15.91
N SER A 71 -6.53 18.62 -14.97
CA SER A 71 -5.64 19.79 -15.04
C SER A 71 -4.16 19.46 -15.22
N GLY A 72 -3.76 18.20 -15.00
CA GLY A 72 -2.35 17.79 -14.95
C GLY A 72 -1.60 18.30 -13.71
N GLY A 73 -2.27 18.99 -12.78
CA GLY A 73 -1.66 19.49 -11.56
C GLY A 73 -1.28 18.36 -10.61
N THR A 74 -0.13 18.48 -9.94
CA THR A 74 0.36 17.45 -9.02
C THR A 74 -0.06 17.72 -7.57
N ARG A 75 -0.33 16.67 -6.81
CA ARG A 75 -0.59 16.71 -5.37
C ARG A 75 0.24 15.64 -4.66
N ASN A 76 0.96 16.04 -3.61
CA ASN A 76 1.57 15.08 -2.68
C ASN A 76 0.50 14.64 -1.66
N PHE A 77 0.22 13.34 -1.59
CA PHE A 77 -0.74 12.76 -0.64
C PHE A 77 -0.09 12.34 0.68
N GLY A 78 1.22 12.52 0.81
CA GLY A 78 1.99 12.20 2.00
C GLY A 78 2.31 10.71 2.11
N THR A 79 2.73 10.33 3.32
CA THR A 79 3.09 8.96 3.67
C THR A 79 1.98 8.33 4.50
N PHE A 80 1.52 7.17 4.05
CA PHE A 80 0.66 6.27 4.80
C PHE A 80 1.52 5.26 5.55
N GLY A 81 1.23 5.04 6.83
CA GLY A 81 1.83 3.96 7.61
C GLY A 81 1.01 2.69 7.50
N ILE A 82 1.66 1.53 7.37
CA ILE A 82 1.01 0.22 7.47
C ILE A 82 1.24 -0.30 8.89
N ALA A 83 0.16 -0.45 9.65
CA ALA A 83 0.20 -0.99 11.00
C ALA A 83 0.70 -2.45 11.00
N PRO A 84 1.32 -2.93 12.08
CA PRO A 84 1.78 -4.32 12.16
C PRO A 84 0.67 -5.33 11.88
N GLY A 85 0.83 -6.11 10.82
CA GLY A 85 -0.02 -7.23 10.43
C GLY A 85 0.67 -8.58 10.64
N THR A 86 0.00 -9.66 10.27
CA THR A 86 0.51 -11.03 10.41
C THR A 86 0.81 -11.67 9.07
N ILE A 87 1.79 -12.59 9.06
CA ILE A 87 2.16 -13.43 7.93
C ILE A 87 1.53 -14.80 8.14
N THR A 88 0.88 -15.36 7.13
CA THR A 88 0.34 -16.73 7.17
C THR A 88 0.54 -17.41 5.82
N GLY A 89 1.29 -18.52 5.82
CA GLY A 89 1.71 -19.19 4.60
C GLY A 89 2.42 -18.21 3.66
N THR A 90 1.84 -17.99 2.48
CA THR A 90 2.35 -17.10 1.43
C THR A 90 1.61 -15.76 1.36
N SER A 91 0.89 -15.38 2.43
CA SER A 91 0.09 -14.15 2.49
C SER A 91 0.56 -13.18 3.58
N LEU A 92 0.46 -11.90 3.27
CA LEU A 92 0.47 -10.79 4.21
C LEU A 92 -0.98 -10.44 4.53
N ASN A 93 -1.46 -10.85 5.71
CA ASN A 93 -2.85 -10.64 6.10
C ASN A 93 -3.18 -9.15 6.20
N ALA A 94 -4.42 -8.80 5.88
CA ALA A 94 -4.92 -7.44 5.93
C ALA A 94 -4.64 -6.78 7.29
N THR A 95 -4.14 -5.55 7.24
CA THR A 95 -3.83 -4.73 8.41
C THR A 95 -4.16 -3.27 8.14
N GLY A 96 -4.25 -2.46 9.19
CA GLY A 96 -4.67 -1.07 9.09
C GLY A 96 -3.67 -0.19 8.35
N LEU A 97 -4.17 0.66 7.46
CA LEU A 97 -3.44 1.80 6.91
C LEU A 97 -3.71 3.03 7.78
N THR A 98 -2.68 3.81 8.10
CA THR A 98 -2.73 4.98 8.99
C THR A 98 -2.20 6.20 8.26
N TYR A 99 -2.66 7.40 8.63
CA TYR A 99 -2.26 8.63 7.96
C TYR A 99 -2.14 9.80 8.95
N GLY A 100 -1.04 10.55 8.93
CA GLY A 100 -0.89 11.80 9.66
C GLY A 100 -1.05 11.71 11.19
N GLY A 101 -0.76 10.55 11.80
CA GLY A 101 -0.99 10.29 13.23
C GLY A 101 -2.46 10.08 13.60
N SER A 102 -3.36 10.14 12.62
CA SER A 102 -4.73 9.65 12.74
C SER A 102 -4.72 8.13 12.99
N GLY A 103 -5.81 7.60 13.53
CA GLY A 103 -6.01 6.15 13.60
C GLY A 103 -6.07 5.49 12.21
N THR A 104 -6.56 4.26 12.16
CA THR A 104 -6.74 3.54 10.90
C THR A 104 -7.69 4.26 9.96
N VAL A 105 -7.23 4.55 8.74
CA VAL A 105 -7.99 5.20 7.65
C VAL A 105 -8.31 4.26 6.50
N GLY A 106 -7.84 3.01 6.59
CA GLY A 106 -7.92 2.05 5.49
C GLY A 106 -7.24 0.74 5.83
N GLU A 107 -6.90 -0.04 4.81
CA GLU A 107 -6.24 -1.33 4.95
C GLU A 107 -5.20 -1.58 3.86
N ALA A 108 -4.27 -2.50 4.15
CA ALA A 108 -3.30 -3.02 3.20
C ALA A 108 -3.14 -4.53 3.38
N PHE A 109 -2.94 -5.26 2.29
CA PHE A 109 -2.68 -6.70 2.27
C PHE A 109 -1.75 -7.07 1.10
N GLY A 110 -1.22 -8.28 1.10
CA GLY A 110 -0.35 -8.73 0.00
C GLY A 110 -0.07 -10.23 -0.01
N TYR A 111 0.76 -10.63 -0.97
CA TYR A 111 1.14 -12.01 -1.25
C TYR A 111 2.62 -12.08 -1.65
N PHE A 112 3.27 -13.20 -1.35
CA PHE A 112 4.64 -13.47 -1.77
C PHE A 112 4.69 -14.08 -3.18
N PHE A 113 5.69 -13.65 -3.94
CA PHE A 113 5.99 -14.14 -5.27
C PHE A 113 7.47 -14.53 -5.39
N GLY A 114 7.74 -15.46 -6.31
CA GLY A 114 9.07 -16.00 -6.59
C GLY A 114 9.58 -16.98 -5.52
N PRO A 115 10.72 -17.66 -5.78
CA PRO A 115 11.31 -18.59 -4.81
C PRO A 115 11.64 -17.90 -3.50
N GLN A 116 11.30 -18.50 -2.36
CA GLN A 116 11.58 -17.96 -1.03
C GLN A 116 10.99 -16.56 -0.75
N GLY A 117 9.95 -16.17 -1.50
CA GLY A 117 9.27 -14.89 -1.32
C GLY A 117 10.18 -13.69 -1.60
N VAL A 118 11.00 -13.76 -2.65
CA VAL A 118 11.88 -12.65 -3.07
C VAL A 118 11.13 -11.41 -3.55
N GLU A 119 9.84 -11.55 -3.86
CA GLU A 119 8.96 -10.45 -4.27
C GLU A 119 7.70 -10.44 -3.40
N VAL A 120 7.14 -9.25 -3.20
CA VAL A 120 5.82 -9.07 -2.56
C VAL A 120 4.98 -8.18 -3.46
N GLY A 121 3.72 -8.54 -3.64
CA GLY A 121 2.74 -7.74 -4.35
C GLY A 121 1.44 -7.67 -3.57
N GLY A 122 0.70 -6.57 -3.68
CA GLY A 122 -0.50 -6.39 -2.88
C GLY A 122 -1.30 -5.16 -3.25
N ALA A 123 -2.24 -4.82 -2.37
CA ALA A 123 -3.12 -3.68 -2.53
C ALA A 123 -3.36 -2.97 -1.21
N PHE A 124 -3.81 -1.72 -1.31
CA PHE A 124 -4.24 -0.91 -0.19
C PHE A 124 -5.38 -0.01 -0.63
N SER A 125 -6.21 0.36 0.33
CA SER A 125 -7.26 1.35 0.16
C SER A 125 -7.38 2.22 1.40
N ALA A 126 -7.87 3.45 1.25
CA ALA A 126 -8.19 4.34 2.34
C ALA A 126 -9.34 5.28 1.96
N ASP A 127 -10.17 5.61 2.93
CA ASP A 127 -11.26 6.56 2.78
C ASP A 127 -11.39 7.38 4.08
N PHE A 128 -11.09 8.67 3.99
CA PHE A 128 -11.06 9.57 5.15
C PHE A 128 -11.24 11.04 4.76
N ALA A 129 -11.49 11.90 5.72
CA ALA A 129 -11.65 13.34 5.46
C ALA A 129 -10.38 13.92 4.81
N ASP A 130 -10.54 14.67 3.72
CA ASP A 130 -9.42 15.23 2.99
C ASP A 130 -8.74 16.34 3.83
N PRO A 131 -7.50 16.15 4.29
CA PRO A 131 -6.81 17.12 5.15
C PRO A 131 -6.46 18.42 4.42
N ALA A 132 -6.42 18.41 3.09
CA ALA A 132 -6.12 19.60 2.28
C ALA A 132 -7.38 20.33 1.81
N ARG A 133 -8.57 19.72 1.95
CA ARG A 133 -9.83 20.25 1.41
C ARG A 133 -10.98 20.04 2.40
N SER A 134 -11.25 21.06 3.20
CA SER A 134 -12.33 21.03 4.20
C SER A 134 -13.68 20.68 3.55
N GLY A 135 -14.39 19.71 4.13
CA GLY A 135 -15.69 19.22 3.65
C GLY A 135 -15.61 18.18 2.53
N TYR A 136 -14.41 17.81 2.08
CA TYR A 136 -14.20 16.76 1.08
C TYR A 136 -13.74 15.46 1.74
N GLN A 137 -14.05 14.34 1.09
CA GLN A 137 -13.55 13.01 1.42
C GLN A 137 -12.47 12.61 0.42
N LEU A 138 -11.36 12.09 0.94
CA LEU A 138 -10.27 11.53 0.17
C LEU A 138 -10.39 10.00 0.14
N GLY A 139 -10.67 9.46 -1.05
CA GLY A 139 -10.57 8.04 -1.37
C GLY A 139 -9.26 7.75 -2.08
N ILE A 140 -8.58 6.68 -1.71
CA ILE A 140 -7.34 6.19 -2.33
C ILE A 140 -7.46 4.68 -2.50
N ASP A 141 -7.18 4.19 -3.70
CA ASP A 141 -7.06 2.76 -4.00
C ASP A 141 -5.79 2.53 -4.81
N GLY A 142 -4.96 1.58 -4.38
CA GLY A 142 -3.70 1.31 -5.03
C GLY A 142 -3.24 -0.13 -4.94
N VAL A 143 -2.29 -0.45 -5.80
CA VAL A 143 -1.53 -1.69 -5.79
C VAL A 143 -0.05 -1.38 -5.61
N PHE A 144 0.68 -2.35 -5.10
CA PHE A 144 2.12 -2.27 -4.97
C PHE A 144 2.80 -3.55 -5.44
N VAL A 145 4.03 -3.38 -5.90
CA VAL A 145 4.97 -4.46 -6.21
C VAL A 145 6.33 -4.08 -5.65
N SER A 146 6.98 -5.01 -4.95
CA SER A 146 8.26 -4.79 -4.29
C SER A 146 9.15 -6.01 -4.37
N LYS A 147 10.45 -5.76 -4.18
CA LYS A 147 11.48 -6.79 -4.19
C LYS A 147 12.28 -6.71 -2.89
N ARG A 148 12.73 -7.87 -2.41
CA ARG A 148 13.62 -7.94 -1.26
C ARG A 148 14.94 -7.23 -1.57
N ASP A 149 15.43 -6.47 -0.59
CA ASP A 149 16.74 -5.78 -0.65
C ASP A 149 17.93 -6.71 -0.38
#